data_AF-A0A545U5C6-F1
#
_entry.id   AF-A0A545U5C6-F1
#
_cell.length_a   1.000
_cell.length_b   1.000
_cell.length_c   1.000
_cell.angle_alpha   90.00
_cell.angle_beta   90.00
_cell.angle_gamma   90.00
#
_symmetry.space_group_name_H-M   'P 1'
#
loop_
_entity.id
_entity.type
_entity.pdbx_description
1 polymer ?
#
loop_
_entity_poly.entity_id
_entity_poly.type
_entity_poly.pdbx_seq_one_letter_code
_entity_poly.pdbx_strand_id
1 'polypeptide(L)' 'MGNLLIILGVLFLLLIVAVPLIERFGGKQSDADISKMSRYILPLIALLLVLQAIRHFFF' A
#
# COMPACT_ATOMS: atom_id res chain seq x y z
N MET A 1 -0.40 -13.35 25.78
CA MET A 1 1.00 -13.61 25.41
C MET A 1 1.17 -14.32 24.06
N GLY A 2 0.35 -15.33 23.71
CA GLY A 2 0.48 -16.05 22.43
C GLY A 2 0.29 -15.18 21.17
N ASN A 3 -0.70 -14.29 21.17
CA ASN A 3 -0.99 -13.47 19.98
C ASN A 3 0.12 -12.46 19.64
N LEU A 4 0.80 -11.92 20.65
CA LEU A 4 1.91 -10.96 20.45
C LEU A 4 3.12 -11.63 19.78
N LEU A 5 3.45 -12.86 20.20
CA LEU A 5 4.54 -13.63 19.61
C LEU A 5 4.24 -14.04 18.16
N ILE A 6 2.97 -14.35 17.86
CA ILE A 6 2.52 -14.64 16.49
C ILE A 6 2.63 -13.40 15.61
N ILE A 7 2.12 -12.26 16.05
CA ILE A 7 2.21 -11.00 15.31
C ILE A 7 3.68 -10.64 15.05
N LEU A 8 4.53 -10.78 16.06
CA LEU A 8 5.96 -10.50 15.92
C LEU A 8 6.64 -11.45 14.93
N GLY A 9 6.34 -12.76 14.99
CA GLY A 9 6.87 -13.75 14.05
C GLY A 9 6.42 -13.49 12.61
N VAL A 10 5.15 -13.14 12.41
CA VAL A 10 4.59 -12.80 11.09
C VAL A 10 5.22 -11.53 10.55
N LEU A 11 5.37 -10.48 11.36
CA LEU A 11 6.05 -9.25 10.96
C LEU A 11 7.51 -9.51 10.57
N PHE A 12 8.20 -10.36 11.32
CA PHE A 12 9.59 -10.71 11.01
C PHE A 12 9.72 -11.47 9.69
N LEU A 13 8.84 -12.46 9.47
CA LEU A 13 8.74 -13.16 8.18
C LEU A 13 8.41 -12.21 7.03
N LEU A 14 7.49 -11.28 7.26
CA LEU A 14 7.08 -10.30 6.27
C LEU A 14 8.25 -9.40 5.86
N LEU A 15 9.10 -8.99 6.79
CA LEU A 15 10.33 -8.25 6.47
C LEU A 15 11.32 -9.10 5.67
N ILE A 16 11.52 -10.37 6.05
CA ILE A 16 12.42 -11.30 5.34
C ILE A 16 11.99 -11.50 3.88
N VAL A 17 10.68 -11.52 3.61
CA VAL A 17 10.16 -11.68 2.25
C VAL A 17 10.08 -10.33 1.50
N ALA A 18 9.63 -9.27 2.17
CA ALA A 18 9.43 -7.96 1.56
C ALA A 18 10.75 -7.29 1.15
N VAL A 19 11.81 -7.41 1.96
CA VAL A 19 13.12 -6.81 1.67
C VAL A 19 13.70 -7.30 0.33
N PRO A 20 13.90 -8.62 0.10
CA PRO A 20 14.44 -9.10 -1.17
C PRO A 20 13.46 -8.88 -2.33
N LEU A 21 12.16 -8.83 -2.08
CA LEU A 21 11.16 -8.49 -3.09
C LEU A 21 11.32 -7.03 -3.54
N ILE A 22 11.47 -6.10 -2.60
CA ILE A 22 11.71 -4.69 -2.89
C ILE A 22 13.09 -4.51 -3.54
N GLU A 23 14.12 -5.22 -3.13
CA GLU A 23 15.44 -5.13 -3.78
C GLU A 23 15.45 -5.71 -5.21
N ARG A 24 14.73 -6.81 -5.45
CA ARG A 24 14.67 -7.46 -6.77
C ARG A 24 13.73 -6.76 -7.75
N PHE A 25 12.60 -6.24 -7.28
CA PHE A 25 11.55 -5.66 -8.13
C PHE A 25 11.44 -4.13 -8.00
N GLY A 26 11.98 -3.55 -6.94
CA GLY A 26 12.13 -2.10 -6.77
C GLY A 26 13.30 -1.61 -7.61
N GLY A 27 13.10 -1.51 -8.92
CA GLY A 27 13.98 -0.72 -9.77
C GLY A 27 14.12 0.69 -9.19
N LYS A 28 15.25 1.36 -9.45
CA LYS A 28 15.48 2.77 -9.09
C LYS A 28 14.33 3.60 -9.66
N GLN A 29 13.30 3.87 -8.85
CA GLN A 29 12.27 4.82 -9.22
C GLN A 29 12.94 6.18 -9.21
N SER A 30 13.02 6.82 -10.39
CA SER A 30 13.49 8.20 -10.41
C SER A 30 12.46 9.07 -9.70
N ASP A 31 12.90 10.16 -9.07
CA ASP A 31 11.99 11.12 -8.45
C ASP A 31 10.93 11.64 -9.45
N ALA A 32 11.26 11.62 -10.75
CA ALA A 32 10.36 11.96 -11.84
C ALA A 32 9.23 10.93 -12.04
N ASP A 33 9.48 9.64 -11.80
CA ASP A 33 8.47 8.58 -11.94
C ASP A 33 7.50 8.57 -10.75
N ILE A 34 8.02 8.82 -9.54
CA ILE A 34 7.20 9.00 -8.33
C ILE A 34 6.30 10.24 -8.47
N SER A 35 6.83 11.34 -9.02
CA SER A 35 6.06 12.56 -9.29
C SER A 35 4.94 12.37 -10.31
N LYS A 36 5.14 11.53 -11.34
CA LYS A 36 4.06 11.18 -12.29
C LYS A 36 2.96 10.36 -11.61
N MET A 37 3.32 9.44 -10.72
CA MET A 37 2.35 8.61 -9.99
C MET A 37 1.53 9.44 -8.98
N SER A 38 2.17 10.40 -8.30
CA SER A 38 1.49 11.24 -7.31
C SER A 38 0.35 12.09 -7.90
N ARG A 39 0.46 12.48 -9.18
CA ARG A 39 -0.59 13.24 -9.88
C ARG A 39 -1.92 12.47 -9.99
N TYR A 40 -1.89 11.14 -9.99
CA TYR A 40 -3.09 10.30 -10.03
C TYR A 40 -3.70 10.02 -8.65
N ILE A 41 -2.98 10.31 -7.56
CA ILE A 41 -3.49 10.08 -6.20
C ILE A 41 -4.74 10.92 -5.94
N LEU A 42 -4.71 12.21 -6.30
CA LEU A 42 -5.85 13.11 -6.13
C LEU A 42 -7.14 12.64 -6.83
N PRO A 43 -7.15 12.34 -8.14
CA PRO A 43 -8.35 11.87 -8.80
C PRO A 43 -8.83 10.50 -8.28
N LEU A 44 -7.90 9.61 -7.92
CA LEU A 44 -8.28 8.32 -7.32
C LEU A 44 -8.93 8.48 -5.94
N ILE A 45 -8.45 9.40 -5.11
CA ILE A 45 -9.09 9.72 -3.82
C ILE A 45 -10.49 10.27 -4.05
N ALA A 46 -10.66 11.21 -4.99
CA ALA A 46 -11.98 11.75 -5.33
C ALA A 46 -12.94 10.63 -5.79
N LEU A 47 -12.47 9.71 -6.63
CA LEU A 47 -13.24 8.55 -7.06
C LEU A 47 -13.64 7.65 -5.88
N LEU A 48 -12.71 7.36 -4.97
CA LEU A 48 -12.97 6.56 -3.77
C LEU A 48 -14.01 7.22 -2.87
N LEU A 49 -13.95 8.54 -2.69
CA LEU A 49 -14.95 9.28 -1.91
C LEU A 49 -16.34 9.20 -2.55
N VAL A 50 -16.43 9.32 -3.88
CA VAL A 50 -17.71 9.15 -4.59
C VAL A 50 -18.24 7.73 -4.45
N LEU A 51 -17.40 6.71 -4.65
CA LEU A 51 -17.78 5.30 -4.48
C LEU A 51 -18.24 5.01 -3.05
N GLN A 52 -17.57 5.59 -2.05
CA GLN A 52 -17.94 5.45 -0.64
C GLN A 52 -19.26 6.14 -0.33
N ALA A 53 -19.51 7.32 -0.89
CA ALA A 53 -20.81 8.00 -0.78
C ALA A 53 -21.93 7.16 -1.42
N ILE A 54 -21.71 6.63 -2.62
CA ILE A 54 -22.68 5.73 -3.27
C ILE A 54 -22.94 4.51 -2.38
N ARG A 55 -21.88 3.86 -1.87
CA ARG A 55 -22.04 2.73 -0.95
C ARG A 55 -22.84 3.13 0.29
N HIS A 56 -22.60 4.27 0.90
CA HIS A 56 -23.27 4.67 2.13
C HIS A 56 -24.75 5.07 1.94
N PHE A 57 -25.09 5.67 0.81
CA PHE A 57 -26.46 6.13 0.53
C PHE A 57 -27.34 5.10 -0.20
N PHE A 58 -26.74 4.14 -0.91
CA PHE A 58 -27.49 3.18 -1.75
C PHE A 58 -27.37 1.71 -1.30
N PHE A 59 -26.46 1.35 -0.39
CA PHE A 59 -26.27 0.00 0.15
C PHE A 59 -26.28 0.02 1.69
#